data_AF-A0A9W8IDV9-F1
#
_entry.id   AF-A0A9W8IDV9-F1
#
_cell.length_a   1.000
_cell.length_b   1.000
_cell.length_c   1.000
_cell.angle_alpha   90.00
_cell.angle_beta   90.00
_cell.angle_gamma   90.00
#
_symmetry.space_group_name_H-M   'P 1'
#
loop_
_entity.id
_entity.type
_entity.pdbx_description
1 polymer ?
#
loop_
_entity_poly.entity_id
_entity_poly.type
_entity_poly.pdbx_seq_one_letter_code
_entity_poly.pdbx_strand_id
1 'polypeptide(L)'
;MDKPRLHCVNDRVLVTDAATVLHLRKEYHIVGSLEGTHPANPLQNHYFGLPLVLSPEETKLLLEENAIELEGDQFEWPRSERELLQYKLFKDFHSRGFYITRGIKFGGDYLLYPGMDLYWTMILRMAC
;
A
#
# COMPACT_ATOMS: atom_id res chain seq x y z
N MET A 1 20.18 1.93 -7.30
CA MET A 1 19.69 2.84 -6.24
C MET A 1 19.69 2.06 -4.95
N ASP A 2 19.96 2.71 -3.83
CA ASP A 2 19.84 2.07 -2.51
C ASP A 2 18.37 1.68 -2.29
N LYS A 3 18.11 0.49 -1.73
CA LYS A 3 16.73 0.04 -1.54
C LYS A 3 16.13 0.75 -0.32
N PRO A 4 14.90 1.28 -0.40
CA PRO A 4 14.26 1.87 0.75
C PRO A 4 14.02 0.80 1.81
N ARG A 5 14.37 1.14 3.05
CA ARG A 5 14.12 0.31 4.22
C ARG A 5 12.80 0.67 4.84
N LEU A 6 11.94 -0.33 5.01
CA LEU A 6 10.59 -0.19 5.56
C LEU A 6 10.49 -0.92 6.89
N HIS A 7 9.70 -0.37 7.81
CA HIS A 7 9.55 -0.94 9.14
C HIS A 7 8.41 -1.96 9.16
N CYS A 8 8.69 -3.19 9.60
CA CYS A 8 7.69 -4.22 9.83
C CYS A 8 7.42 -4.34 11.35
N VAL A 9 6.16 -4.16 11.74
CA VAL A 9 5.70 -4.29 13.13
C VAL A 9 4.37 -5.03 13.15
N ASN A 10 4.27 -6.18 13.81
CA ASN A 10 3.06 -7.00 13.86
C ASN A 10 2.45 -7.28 12.46
N ASP A 11 3.25 -7.75 11.52
CA ASP A 11 2.86 -8.00 10.11
C ASP A 11 2.40 -6.78 9.30
N ARG A 12 2.52 -5.58 9.87
CA ARG A 12 2.22 -4.32 9.18
C ARG A 12 3.51 -3.69 8.73
N VAL A 13 3.61 -3.42 7.43
CA VAL A 13 4.75 -2.71 6.85
C VAL A 13 4.42 -1.24 6.69
N LEU A 14 5.27 -0.40 7.29
CA LEU A 14 5.10 1.03 7.42
C LEU A 14 6.19 1.76 6.63
N VAL A 15 5.76 2.75 5.85
CA VAL A 15 6.65 3.69 5.15
C VAL A 15 6.51 5.05 5.80
N THR A 16 7.59 5.53 6.42
CA THR A 16 7.64 6.82 7.14
C THR A 16 8.23 7.94 6.30
N ASP A 17 8.84 7.63 5.16
CA ASP A 17 9.47 8.60 4.27
C ASP A 17 8.58 8.95 3.06
N ALA A 18 8.37 10.25 2.85
CA ALA A 18 7.51 10.76 1.77
C ALA A 18 8.09 10.47 0.38
N ALA A 19 9.42 10.55 0.21
CA ALA A 19 10.05 10.32 -1.08
C ALA A 19 9.90 8.86 -1.51
N THR A 20 10.05 7.94 -0.57
CA THR A 20 9.80 6.50 -0.74
C THR A 20 8.35 6.23 -1.11
N VAL A 21 7.39 6.83 -0.41
CA VAL A 21 5.96 6.69 -0.75
C VAL A 21 5.68 7.16 -2.18
N LEU A 22 6.23 8.30 -2.59
CA LEU A 22 6.07 8.81 -3.95
C LEU A 22 6.71 7.89 -4.99
N HIS A 23 7.88 7.34 -4.69
CA HIS A 23 8.56 6.38 -5.56
C HIS A 23 7.74 5.10 -5.74
N LEU A 24 7.27 4.48 -4.64
CA LEU A 24 6.45 3.27 -4.67
C LEU A 24 5.14 3.48 -5.43
N ARG A 25 4.51 4.64 -5.29
CA ARG A 25 3.29 5.01 -6.03
C ARG A 25 3.51 5.17 -7.53
N LYS A 26 4.64 5.75 -7.93
CA LYS A 26 4.96 6.03 -9.33
C LYS A 26 5.43 4.78 -10.06
N GLU A 27 6.38 4.07 -9.49
CA GLU A 27 7.06 2.97 -10.18
C GLU A 27 6.34 1.63 -10.00
N TYR A 28 5.69 1.41 -8.86
CA TYR A 28 5.10 0.12 -8.49
C TYR A 28 3.57 0.16 -8.34
N HIS A 29 2.92 1.29 -8.65
CA HIS A 29 1.45 1.48 -8.52
C HIS A 29 0.89 1.11 -7.14
N ILE A 30 1.68 1.25 -6.09
CA ILE A 30 1.28 0.94 -4.71
C ILE A 30 0.33 2.01 -4.21
N VAL A 31 -0.81 1.62 -3.65
CA VAL A 31 -1.79 2.57 -3.12
C VAL A 31 -1.53 2.82 -1.64
N GLY A 32 -1.47 1.73 -0.87
CA GLY A 32 -1.39 1.71 0.59
C GLY A 32 -2.53 2.45 1.29
N SER A 33 -2.44 2.56 2.61
CA SER A 33 -3.38 3.34 3.45
C SER A 33 -2.58 4.27 4.35
N LEU A 34 -2.86 5.57 4.29
CA LEU A 34 -2.24 6.55 5.20
C LEU A 34 -2.97 6.45 6.55
N GLU A 35 -2.24 6.20 7.64
CA GLU A 35 -2.81 6.03 8.99
C GLU A 35 -2.45 7.17 9.97
N GLY A 36 -1.72 8.21 9.53
CA GLY A 36 -1.38 9.35 10.39
C GLY A 36 -2.50 10.38 10.53
N THR A 37 -2.83 10.83 11.74
CA THR A 37 -3.76 11.96 11.93
C THR A 37 -3.01 13.29 11.80
N HIS A 38 -3.54 14.24 11.02
CA HIS A 38 -2.95 15.59 10.97
C HIS A 38 -3.14 16.28 12.34
N PRO A 39 -2.06 16.66 13.06
CA PRO A 39 -2.15 17.13 14.45
C PRO A 39 -2.99 18.41 14.61
N ALA A 40 -3.09 19.24 13.56
CA ALA A 40 -3.94 20.43 13.59
C ALA A 40 -5.45 20.14 13.47
N ASN A 41 -5.86 18.96 12.98
CA ASN A 41 -7.26 18.63 12.69
C ASN A 41 -7.61 17.19 13.11
N PRO A 42 -7.63 16.88 14.42
CA PRO A 42 -7.80 15.52 14.94
C PRO A 42 -9.18 14.87 14.68
N LEU A 43 -10.19 15.66 14.31
CA LEU A 43 -11.56 15.18 14.03
C LEU A 43 -11.84 14.99 12.53
N GLN A 44 -10.92 15.37 11.64
CA GLN A 44 -11.12 15.34 10.19
C GLN A 44 -10.42 14.11 9.57
N ASN A 45 -11.15 13.01 9.41
CA ASN A 45 -10.70 11.77 8.74
C ASN A 45 -10.54 11.91 7.21
N HIS A 46 -10.37 13.13 6.70
CA HIS A 46 -10.29 13.40 5.26
C HIS A 46 -8.83 13.55 4.80
N TYR A 47 -7.89 13.78 5.72
CA TYR A 47 -6.47 13.97 5.41
C TYR A 47 -5.66 13.15 6.39
N PHE A 48 -5.06 12.08 5.89
CA PHE A 48 -4.16 11.24 6.68
C PHE A 48 -2.71 11.50 6.24
N GLY A 49 -1.84 11.74 7.22
CA GLY A 49 -0.41 11.85 7.02
C GLY A 49 0.29 10.48 7.04
N LEU A 50 1.61 10.51 6.94
CA LEU A 50 2.46 9.35 7.14
C LEU A 50 2.28 8.77 8.57
N PRO A 51 2.50 7.46 8.76
CA PRO A 51 3.05 6.50 7.81
C PRO A 51 2.05 6.02 6.75
N LEU A 52 2.57 5.63 5.59
CA LEU A 52 1.83 4.79 4.65
C LEU A 52 1.93 3.33 5.12
N VAL A 53 0.79 2.71 5.36
CA VAL A 53 0.69 1.30 5.70
C VAL A 53 0.44 0.51 4.42
N LEU A 54 1.30 -0.46 4.14
CA LEU A 54 1.15 -1.36 3.01
C LEU A 54 0.20 -2.50 3.36
N SER A 55 -0.58 -2.94 2.38
CA SER A 55 -1.28 -4.21 2.49
C SER A 55 -0.30 -5.39 2.46
N PRO A 56 -0.67 -6.57 2.99
CA PRO A 56 0.15 -7.77 2.88
C PRO A 56 0.46 -8.16 1.43
N GLU A 57 -0.51 -7.96 0.53
CA GLU A 57 -0.36 -8.21 -0.90
C GLU A 57 0.68 -7.29 -1.55
N GLU A 58 0.60 -5.98 -1.28
CA GLU A 58 1.57 -4.98 -1.77
C GLU A 58 2.96 -5.27 -1.21
N THR A 59 3.06 -5.59 0.08
CA THR A 59 4.34 -5.93 0.73
C THR A 59 4.99 -7.13 0.05
N LYS A 60 4.22 -8.21 -0.16
CA LYS A 60 4.73 -9.40 -0.83
C LYS A 60 5.15 -9.11 -2.27
N LEU A 61 4.37 -8.32 -3.02
CA LEU A 61 4.75 -7.91 -4.36
C LEU A 61 6.10 -7.17 -4.37
N LEU A 62 6.28 -6.19 -3.49
CA LEU A 62 7.52 -5.41 -3.42
C LEU A 62 8.73 -6.26 -3.00
N LEU A 63 8.53 -7.25 -2.14
CA LEU A 63 9.56 -8.23 -1.77
C LEU A 63 9.94 -9.12 -2.97
N GLU A 64 8.95 -9.61 -3.74
CA GLU A 64 9.20 -10.42 -4.94
C GLU A 64 9.94 -9.63 -6.03
N GLU A 65 9.63 -8.35 -6.19
CA GLU A 65 10.30 -7.44 -7.13
C GLU A 65 11.66 -6.92 -6.60
N ASN A 66 12.07 -7.34 -5.41
CA ASN A 66 13.32 -6.92 -4.74
C ASN A 66 13.44 -5.38 -4.60
N ALA A 67 12.30 -4.71 -4.44
CA ALA A 67 12.18 -3.26 -4.43
C ALA A 67 12.42 -2.63 -3.06
N ILE A 68 12.23 -3.40 -1.98
CA ILE A 68 12.28 -2.93 -0.59
C ILE A 68 13.12 -3.87 0.28
N GLU A 69 13.58 -3.36 1.42
CA GLU A 69 14.13 -4.16 2.50
C GLU A 69 13.33 -3.93 3.77
N LEU A 70 13.07 -4.99 4.54
CA LEU A 70 12.29 -4.91 5.78
C LEU A 70 13.23 -4.87 6.99
N GLU A 71 12.97 -3.96 7.92
CA GLU A 71 13.58 -3.89 9.24
C GLU A 71 12.52 -4.15 10.32
N GLY A 72 12.86 -4.96 11.34
CA GLY A 72 11.97 -5.26 12.46
C GLY A 72 11.49 -6.71 12.48
N ASP A 73 10.18 -6.89 12.68
CA ASP A 73 9.57 -8.22 12.79
C ASP A 73 9.61 -8.99 11.47
N GLN A 74 9.60 -10.32 11.55
CA GLN A 74 9.50 -11.17 10.36
C GLN A 74 8.11 -11.04 9.74
N PHE A 75 8.07 -10.67 8.46
CA PHE A 75 6.83 -10.64 7.69
C PHE A 75 6.51 -12.04 7.15
N GLU A 76 5.53 -12.70 7.76
CA GLU A 76 5.13 -14.05 7.37
C GLU A 76 3.73 -14.04 6.73
N TRP A 77 3.65 -13.78 5.43
CA TRP A 77 2.39 -13.83 4.69
C TRP A 77 2.65 -14.25 3.23
N PRO A 78 1.81 -15.10 2.60
CA PRO A 78 0.55 -15.69 3.08
C PRO A 78 0.73 -16.89 4.01
N ARG A 79 -0.22 -17.09 4.93
CA ARG A 79 -0.24 -18.18 5.92
C ARG A 79 -1.25 -19.29 5.58
N SER A 80 -2.12 -19.02 4.61
CA SER A 80 -3.19 -19.94 4.19
C SER A 80 -3.34 -19.99 2.67
N GLU A 81 -3.99 -21.05 2.17
CA GLU A 81 -4.33 -21.16 0.75
C GLU A 81 -5.21 -20.01 0.27
N ARG A 82 -6.13 -19.54 1.13
CA ARG A 82 -7.00 -18.40 0.84
C ARG A 82 -6.18 -17.14 0.57
N GLU A 83 -5.21 -16.83 1.43
CA GLU A 83 -4.35 -15.67 1.28
C GLU A 83 -3.43 -15.79 0.07
N LEU A 84 -2.96 -17.00 -0.23
CA LEU A 84 -2.19 -17.26 -1.45
C LEU A 84 -3.04 -17.02 -2.72
N LEU A 85 -4.31 -17.42 -2.71
CA LEU A 85 -5.24 -17.15 -3.81
C LEU A 85 -5.54 -15.65 -3.93
N GLN A 86 -5.75 -14.96 -2.81
CA GLN A 86 -5.90 -13.50 -2.76
C GLN A 86 -4.69 -12.80 -3.37
N TYR A 87 -3.47 -13.22 -3.00
CA TYR A 87 -2.24 -12.69 -3.59
C TYR A 87 -2.19 -12.90 -5.11
N LYS A 88 -2.54 -14.10 -5.58
CA LYS A 88 -2.54 -14.40 -7.02
C LYS A 88 -3.52 -13.51 -7.79
N LEU A 89 -4.71 -13.28 -7.24
CA LEU A 89 -5.70 -12.37 -7.82
C LEU A 89 -5.20 -10.94 -7.82
N PHE A 90 -4.67 -10.46 -6.69
CA PHE A 90 -4.08 -9.14 -6.58
C PHE A 90 -2.97 -8.94 -7.62
N LYS A 91 -2.05 -9.89 -7.75
CA LYS A 91 -0.92 -9.84 -8.69
C LYS A 91 -1.40 -9.84 -10.15
N ASP A 92 -2.41 -10.65 -10.49
CA ASP A 92 -3.00 -10.65 -11.84
C ASP A 92 -3.62 -9.28 -12.18
N PHE A 93 -4.44 -8.73 -11.29
CA PHE A 93 -5.02 -7.39 -11.51
C PHE A 93 -3.96 -6.29 -11.56
N HIS A 94 -2.97 -6.34 -10.68
CA HIS A 94 -1.88 -5.37 -10.65
C HIS A 94 -1.07 -5.41 -11.95
N SER A 95 -0.75 -6.60 -12.46
CA SER A 95 -0.05 -6.79 -13.74
C SER A 95 -0.81 -6.24 -14.96
N ARG A 96 -2.14 -6.12 -14.84
CA ARG A 96 -3.00 -5.52 -15.88
C ARG A 96 -3.11 -3.99 -15.75
N GLY A 97 -2.40 -3.39 -14.80
CA GLY A 97 -2.34 -1.94 -14.59
C GLY A 97 -3.50 -1.37 -13.77
N PHE A 98 -4.19 -2.19 -12.96
CA PHE A 98 -5.21 -1.70 -12.04
C PHE A 98 -4.60 -1.15 -10.75
N TYR A 99 -5.15 -0.04 -10.25
CA TYR A 99 -4.98 0.39 -8.88
C TYR A 99 -5.98 -0.35 -7.99
N ILE A 100 -5.48 -0.95 -6.91
CA ILE A 100 -6.25 -1.90 -6.10
C ILE A 100 -6.36 -1.37 -4.68
N THR A 101 -7.57 -1.33 -4.13
CA THR A 101 -7.81 -1.09 -2.70
C THR A 101 -8.70 -2.15 -2.09
N ARG A 102 -8.75 -2.22 -0.76
CA ARG A 102 -9.63 -3.15 -0.04
C ARG A 102 -11.09 -2.78 -0.27
N GLY A 103 -11.89 -3.76 -0.70
CA GLY A 103 -13.31 -3.58 -1.03
C GLY A 103 -14.29 -3.82 0.10
N ILE A 104 -13.81 -4.06 1.33
CA ILE A 104 -14.63 -4.53 2.45
C ILE A 104 -15.81 -3.60 2.78
N LYS A 105 -15.67 -2.29 2.52
CA LYS A 105 -16.74 -1.30 2.69
C LYS A 105 -17.93 -1.53 1.75
N PHE A 106 -17.73 -2.23 0.64
CA PHE A 106 -18.73 -2.50 -0.38
C PHE A 106 -19.02 -4.00 -0.54
N GLY A 107 -18.58 -4.82 0.43
CA GLY A 107 -18.84 -6.27 0.43
C GLY A 107 -17.99 -7.08 -0.56
N GLY A 108 -16.92 -6.51 -1.12
CA GLY A 108 -15.97 -7.21 -1.97
C GLY A 108 -14.60 -7.36 -1.33
N ASP A 109 -13.75 -8.23 -1.86
CA ASP A 109 -12.36 -8.34 -1.43
C ASP A 109 -11.54 -7.12 -1.91
N TYR A 110 -11.71 -6.73 -3.17
CA TYR A 110 -10.98 -5.63 -3.82
C TYR A 110 -11.89 -4.64 -4.54
N LEU A 111 -11.43 -3.40 -4.65
CA LEU A 111 -11.89 -2.40 -5.62
C LEU A 111 -10.79 -2.19 -6.64
N LEU A 112 -11.15 -2.30 -7.92
CA LEU A 112 -10.23 -2.14 -9.03
C LEU A 112 -10.52 -0.82 -9.74
N TYR A 113 -9.49 -0.01 -9.90
CA TYR A 113 -9.57 1.25 -10.62
C TYR A 113 -8.66 1.20 -11.85
N PRO A 114 -9.21 1.38 -13.07
CA PRO A 114 -8.42 1.37 -14.28
C PRO A 114 -7.62 2.67 -14.42
N GLY A 115 -6.30 2.57 -14.61
CA GLY A 115 -5.46 3.70 -15.05
C GLY A 115 -5.27 4.85 -14.04
N MET A 116 -4.31 5.73 -14.35
CA MET A 116 -3.82 6.83 -13.50
C MET A 116 -4.80 8.02 -13.35
N ASP A 117 -5.79 8.16 -14.23
CA ASP A 117 -6.43 9.45 -14.51
C ASP A 117 -7.30 9.99 -13.36
N LEU A 118 -7.77 9.11 -12.46
CA LEU A 118 -8.58 9.49 -11.29
C LEU A 118 -7.86 9.30 -9.94
N TYR A 119 -6.76 8.55 -9.91
CA TYR A 119 -6.08 8.19 -8.66
C TYR A 119 -5.12 9.28 -8.15
N TRP A 120 -4.41 9.96 -9.06
CA TRP A 120 -3.47 11.02 -8.69
C TRP A 120 -4.13 12.24 -8.06
N THR A 121 -5.31 12.63 -8.55
CA THR A 121 -6.07 13.77 -8.01
C THR A 121 -6.66 13.47 -6.63
N MET A 122 -7.03 12.22 -6.34
CA MET A 122 -7.57 11.84 -5.03
C MET A 122 -6.46 11.66 -3.98
N ILE A 123 -5.27 11.17 -4.36
CA ILE A 123 -4.14 10.97 -3.45
C ILE A 123 -3.35 12.27 -3.17
N LEU A 124 -3.12 13.13 -4.17
CA LEU A 124 -2.41 14.41 -3.94
C LEU A 124 -3.24 15.41 -3.14
N ARG A 125 -4.58 15.36 -3.26
CA ARG A 125 -5.45 16.19 -2.42
C ARG A 125 -5.46 15.79 -0.95
N MET A 126 -4.95 14.63 -0.56
CA MET A 126 -4.84 14.22 0.85
C MET A 126 -3.45 14.46 1.46
N ALA A 127 -2.46 14.83 0.63
CA ALA A 127 -1.06 14.99 1.02
C ALA A 127 -0.57 16.46 1.08
N CYS A 128 -1.46 17.44 0.95
CA CYS A 128 -1.17 18.88 1.06
C CYS A 128 -2.27 19.59 1.86
#